data_AF-A0A531IVF9-F1
#
_entry.id   AF-A0A531IVF9-F1
#
_cell.length_a   1.000
_cell.length_b   1.000
_cell.length_c   1.000
_cell.angle_alpha   90.00
_cell.angle_beta   90.00
_cell.angle_gamma   90.00
#
_symmetry.space_group_name_H-M   'P 1'
#
loop_
_entity.id
_entity.type
_entity.pdbx_description
1 polymer ?
#
loop_
_entity_poly.entity_id
_entity_poly.type
_entity_poly.pdbx_seq_one_letter_code
_entity_poly.pdbx_strand_id
1 'polypeptide(L)'
;LPYPTASHPSGRILFQGADLLSMDERALRRVRGNKITMIFQEPMTSLNPLHTIEQQIVEVLKLHQGLGDRQARARTLELLN
;
A
#
# COMPACT_ATOMS: atom_id res chain seq x y z
N LEU A 1 -1.03 -3.24 20.03
CA LEU A 1 -0.35 -2.15 20.76
C LEU A 1 -0.29 -0.94 19.84
N PRO A 2 -0.55 0.30 20.32
CA PRO A 2 -0.28 1.47 19.49
C PRO A 2 1.24 1.57 19.36
N TYR A 3 1.76 1.28 18.16
CA TYR A 3 3.13 1.66 17.82
C TYR A 3 3.30 3.15 18.12
N PRO A 4 4.41 3.58 18.74
CA PRO A 4 4.61 5.02 18.90
C PRO A 4 4.66 5.64 17.51
N THR A 5 3.95 6.76 17.34
CA THR A 5 4.12 7.62 16.18
C THR A 5 5.60 7.96 16.11
N ALA A 6 6.30 7.48 15.07
CA ALA A 6 7.70 7.82 14.90
C ALA A 6 7.82 9.35 14.87
N SER A 7 8.60 9.92 15.79
CA SER A 7 8.84 11.35 15.86
C SER A 7 10.14 11.66 15.13
N HIS A 8 10.03 12.53 14.12
CA HIS A 8 11.16 13.01 13.33
C HIS A 8 11.31 14.52 13.56
N PRO A 9 11.94 14.96 14.66
CA PRO A 9 12.03 16.39 15.02
C PRO A 9 12.84 17.23 14.03
N SER A 10 13.67 16.59 13.20
CA SER A 10 14.39 17.22 12.09
C SER A 10 14.76 16.17 11.04
N GLY A 11 15.19 16.63 9.86
CA GLY A 11 15.59 15.78 8.75
C GLY A 11 14.60 15.82 7.59
N ARG A 12 14.93 15.09 6.52
CA ARG A 12 14.11 14.98 5.31
C ARG A 12 14.16 13.55 4.79
N ILE A 13 13.04 13.05 4.27
CA ILE A 13 13.00 11.76 3.58
C ILE A 13 12.69 12.04 2.12
N LEU A 14 13.73 12.00 1.28
CA LEU A 14 13.60 12.33 -0.13
C LEU A 14 13.26 11.09 -0.94
N PHE A 15 12.12 11.13 -1.64
CA PHE A 15 11.75 10.15 -2.64
C PHE A 15 11.52 10.85 -3.97
N GLN A 16 12.30 10.50 -5.00
CA GLN A 16 12.25 11.14 -6.32
C GLN A 16 12.34 12.69 -6.24
N GLY A 17 13.16 13.20 -5.32
CA GLY A 17 13.35 14.64 -5.11
C GLY A 17 12.27 15.33 -4.26
N ALA A 18 11.22 14.63 -3.85
CA ALA A 18 10.17 15.17 -2.99
C ALA A 18 10.36 14.73 -1.53
N ASP A 19 10.22 15.67 -0.59
CA ASP A 19 10.34 15.39 0.85
C ASP A 19 9.03 14.86 1.42
N LEU A 20 9.02 13.56 1.75
CA LEU A 20 7.86 12.85 2.28
C LEU A 20 7.41 13.38 3.65
N LEU A 21 8.32 13.93 4.46
CA LEU A 21 7.96 14.45 5.80
C LEU A 21 7.15 15.74 5.73
N SER A 22 7.21 16.46 4.60
CA SER A 22 6.45 17.69 4.35
C SER A 22 5.12 17.48 3.62
N MET A 23 4.81 16.25 3.19
CA MET A 23 3.62 15.95 2.40
C MET A 23 2.37 15.83 3.27
N ASP A 24 1.22 16.27 2.73
CA ASP A 24 -0.07 15.97 3.34
C ASP A 24 -0.47 14.49 3.14
N GLU A 25 -1.47 14.04 3.89
CA GLU A 25 -1.93 12.64 3.85
C GLU A 25 -2.44 12.23 2.46
N ARG A 26 -3.03 13.15 1.69
CA ARG A 26 -3.52 12.87 0.34
C ARG A 26 -2.37 12.65 -0.64
N ALA A 27 -1.30 13.44 -0.55
CA ALA A 27 -0.08 13.27 -1.34
C ALA A 27 0.65 11.99 -0.95
N LEU A 28 0.77 11.70 0.35
CA LEU A 28 1.38 10.46 0.85
C LEU A 28 0.64 9.22 0.34
N ARG A 29 -0.70 9.21 0.30
CA ARG A 29 -1.49 8.11 -0.25
C ARG A 29 -1.22 7.82 -1.73
N ARG A 30 -0.86 8.83 -2.53
CA ARG A 30 -0.48 8.62 -3.95
C ARG A 30 0.91 8.00 -4.11
N VAL A 31 1.78 8.16 -3.12
CA VAL A 31 3.11 7.54 -3.08
C VAL A 31 3.01 6.11 -2.53
N ARG A 32 2.28 5.91 -1.43
CA ARG A 32 2.08 4.61 -0.81
C ARG A 32 1.26 3.67 -1.70
N GLY A 33 1.60 2.38 -1.66
CA GLY A 33 0.98 1.32 -2.45
C GLY A 33 1.47 1.24 -3.89
N ASN A 34 1.44 2.35 -4.64
CA ASN A 34 1.85 2.37 -6.05
C ASN A 34 3.35 2.54 -6.28
N LYS A 35 4.00 3.43 -5.51
CA LYS A 35 5.41 3.77 -5.69
C LYS A 35 6.29 3.18 -4.59
N ILE A 36 5.77 3.14 -3.37
CA ILE A 36 6.43 2.57 -2.19
C ILE A 36 5.44 1.65 -1.50
N THR A 37 5.82 0.40 -1.30
CA THR A 37 5.05 -0.58 -0.51
C THR A 37 5.95 -1.20 0.54
N MET A 38 5.35 -1.81 1.55
CA MET A 38 6.05 -2.45 2.66
C MET A 38 5.75 -3.94 2.64
N ILE A 39 6.80 -4.75 2.75
CA ILE A 39 6.72 -6.20 2.96
C ILE A 39 7.25 -6.45 4.37
N PHE A 40 6.41 -6.99 5.25
CA PHE A 40 6.79 -7.29 6.62
C PHE A 40 7.62 -8.57 6.69
N GLN A 41 8.50 -8.67 7.70
CA GLN A 41 9.33 -9.86 7.93
C GLN A 41 8.51 -11.12 8.22
N GLU A 42 7.34 -10.96 8.87
CA GLU A 42 6.33 -12.01 9.03
C GLU A 42 5.16 -11.72 8.07
N PRO A 43 5.32 -11.97 6.76
CA PRO A 43 4.36 -11.52 5.74
C PRO A 43 2.97 -12.10 5.96
N MET A 44 2.86 -13.29 6.58
CA MET A 44 1.59 -13.94 6.90
C MET A 44 0.69 -13.12 7.82
N THR A 45 1.26 -12.24 8.66
CA THR A 45 0.48 -11.36 9.56
C THR A 45 -0.26 -10.25 8.82
N SER A 46 0.13 -9.96 7.57
CA SER A 46 -0.53 -8.95 6.74
C SER A 46 -1.80 -9.47 6.07
N LEU A 47 -2.01 -10.79 6.05
CA LEU A 47 -3.20 -11.40 5.48
C LEU A 47 -4.34 -11.41 6.50
N ASN A 48 -5.52 -10.96 6.08
CA ASN A 48 -6.73 -11.08 6.86
C ASN A 48 -7.37 -12.46 6.60
N PRO A 49 -7.45 -13.37 7.60
CA PRO A 49 -7.99 -14.71 7.42
C PRO A 49 -9.51 -14.73 7.13
N LEU A 50 -10.22 -13.60 7.31
CA LEU A 50 -11.63 -13.47 6.96
C LEU A 50 -11.86 -13.18 5.46
N HIS A 51 -10.80 -13.02 4.67
CA HIS A 51 -10.87 -12.74 3.24
C HIS A 51 -10.04 -13.71 2.40
N THR A 52 -10.52 -14.00 1.20
CA THR A 52 -9.74 -14.80 0.25
C THR A 52 -8.52 -14.01 -0.25
N ILE A 53 -7.52 -14.72 -0.77
CA ILE A 53 -6.36 -14.08 -1.43
C ILE A 53 -6.81 -13.22 -2.61
N GLU A 54 -7.78 -13.69 -3.41
CA GLU A 54 -8.36 -12.92 -4.53
C GLU A 54 -8.94 -11.59 -4.05
N GLN A 55 -9.75 -11.60 -2.98
CA GLN A 55 -10.39 -10.39 -2.46
C GLN A 55 -9.37 -9.36 -2.00
N GLN A 56 -8.33 -9.79 -1.29
CA GLN A 56 -7.28 -8.90 -0.78
C GLN A 56 -6.46 -8.27 -1.92
N ILE A 57 -6.14 -9.04 -2.97
CA ILE A 57 -5.43 -8.50 -4.16
C ILE A 57 -6.34 -7.54 -4.95
N VAL A 58 -7.61 -7.90 -5.17
CA VAL A 58 -8.58 -7.03 -5.86
C VAL A 58 -8.73 -5.69 -5.15
N GLU A 59 -8.82 -5.68 -3.82
CA GLU A 59 -8.93 -4.45 -3.03
C GLU A 59 -7.74 -3.50 -3.27
N VAL A 60 -6.51 -4.04 -3.25
CA VAL A 60 -5.29 -3.26 -3.50
C VAL A 60 -5.30 -2.66 -4.91
N LEU A 61 -5.67 -3.44 -5.93
CA LEU A 61 -5.76 -2.98 -7.31
C LEU A 61 -6.83 -1.87 -7.49
N LYS A 62 -7.97 -1.99 -6.81
CA LYS A 62 -9.01 -0.95 -6.84
C LYS A 62 -8.53 0.34 -6.17
N LEU A 63 -7.97 0.24 -4.96
CA LEU A 63 -7.56 1.40 -4.17
C LEU A 63 -6.40 2.17 -4.78
N HIS A 64 -5.42 1.45 -5.33
CA HIS A 64 -4.19 2.08 -5.81
C HIS A 64 -4.17 2.27 -7.33
N GLN A 65 -4.77 1.38 -8.12
CA GLN A 65 -4.76 1.48 -9.58
C GLN A 65 -6.08 1.96 -10.19
N GLY A 66 -7.13 2.17 -9.37
CA GLY A 66 -8.43 2.66 -9.85
C GLY A 66 -9.14 1.70 -10.80
N LEU A 67 -8.77 0.41 -10.79
CA LEU A 67 -9.39 -0.58 -11.67
C LEU A 67 -10.84 -0.84 -11.27
N GLY A 68 -11.72 -0.97 -12.25
CA GLY A 68 -13.09 -1.44 -12.02
C GLY A 68 -13.11 -2.94 -11.71
N ASP A 69 -14.20 -3.44 -11.10
CA ASP A 69 -14.29 -4.81 -10.56
C ASP A 69 -13.88 -5.91 -11.57
N ARG A 70 -14.35 -5.82 -12.82
CA ARG A 70 -13.99 -6.79 -13.86
C ARG A 70 -12.51 -6.76 -14.22
N GLN A 71 -11.93 -5.56 -14.35
CA GLN A 71 -10.51 -5.41 -14.68
C GLN A 71 -9.62 -5.84 -13.51
N ALA A 72 -9.99 -5.47 -12.29
CA ALA A 72 -9.26 -5.87 -11.09
C ALA A 72 -9.26 -7.39 -10.94
N ARG A 73 -10.41 -8.04 -11.12
CA ARG A 73 -10.51 -9.51 -11.06
C ARG A 73 -9.68 -10.20 -12.14
N ALA A 74 -9.79 -9.75 -13.39
CA ALA A 74 -8.99 -10.31 -14.49
C ALA A 74 -7.49 -10.20 -14.18
N ARG A 75 -7.05 -9.02 -13.75
CA ARG A 75 -5.66 -8.77 -13.37
C ARG A 75 -5.21 -9.62 -12.17
N THR A 76 -6.06 -9.81 -11.16
CA THR A 76 -5.75 -10.68 -10.02
C THR A 76 -5.54 -12.13 -10.46
N LEU A 77 -6.37 -12.65 -11.36
CA LEU A 77 -6.20 -14.01 -11.88
C LEU A 77 -4.90 -14.15 -12.70
N GLU A 78 -4.51 -13.13 -13.45
CA GLU A 78 -3.20 -13.11 -14.13
C GLU A 78 -2.02 -13.15 -13.15
N LEU A 79 -2.13 -12.52 -11.98
CA LEU A 79 -1.06 -12.46 -10.97
C LEU A 79 -0.90 -13.76 -10.16
N LEU A 80 -1.93 -14.61 -10.14
CA LEU A 80 -1.97 -15.86 -9.37
C LEU A 80 -1.59 -17.11 -10.18
N ASN A 81 -1.36 -16.95 -11.49
CA ASN A 81 -0.87 -17.99 -12.40
C ASN A 81 0.64 -17.92 -12.53
#